data_AF-A0A2I1R9D4-F1
#
_entry.id   AF-A0A2I1R9D4-F1
#
_cell.length_a   1.000
_cell.length_b   1.000
_cell.length_c   1.000
_cell.angle_alpha   90.00
_cell.angle_beta   90.00
_cell.angle_gamma   90.00
#
_symmetry.space_group_name_H-M   'P 1'
#
loop_
_entity.id
_entity.type
_entity.pdbx_description
1 polymer ?
#
loop_
_entity_poly.entity_id
_entity_poly.type
_entity_poly.pdbx_seq_one_letter_code
_entity_poly.pdbx_strand_id
1 'polypeptide(L)'
;MNDLAINLSAPTTATDELVGLVIKGMYRGPVNPRMQEVINAGHAVAKGPMVMPTPAGIAEAGRLVRLPEGGDQEQAMMDFLRAFLPVNRRLRELCTAWQCRPDGSANDHSDAQYDARIRDQLDDIHTEVSKLLRRSGKAAPELLDHRDRLRVALERFDDGDTASLTSPLTDGYHTVWMWLHQHVLMLLGLTRAQDEALEEELVAGAAG
;
A
#
# COMPACT_ATOMS: atom_id res chain seq x y z
N MET A 1 -2.83 18.93 -6.73
CA MET A 1 -2.38 17.66 -6.13
C MET A 1 -1.48 17.05 -7.17
N ASN A 2 -0.17 17.04 -6.93
CA ASN A 2 0.74 16.36 -7.84
C ASN A 2 0.44 14.86 -7.70
N ASP A 3 -0.32 14.33 -8.65
CA ASP A 3 -0.18 12.93 -9.04
C ASP A 3 1.32 12.68 -9.15
N LEU A 4 1.80 11.59 -8.57
CA LEU A 4 3.13 11.11 -8.89
C LEU A 4 3.14 10.86 -10.39
N ALA A 5 3.62 11.84 -11.15
CA ALA A 5 3.96 11.70 -12.56
C ALA A 5 5.25 10.86 -12.64
N ILE A 6 5.16 9.64 -12.13
CA ILE A 6 5.96 8.56 -12.66
C ILE A 6 5.12 8.02 -13.80
N ASN A 7 5.68 8.04 -15.01
CA ASN A 7 5.24 7.22 -16.13
C ASN A 7 5.29 5.74 -15.68
N LEU A 8 4.24 5.30 -14.99
CA LEU A 8 3.92 3.91 -14.74
C LEU A 8 2.74 3.62 -15.65
N SER A 9 2.84 2.55 -16.44
CA SER A 9 1.95 2.24 -17.55
C SER A 9 0.51 2.54 -17.18
N ALA A 10 -0.07 3.53 -17.86
CA ALA A 10 -1.50 3.77 -17.75
C ALA A 10 -2.22 2.42 -17.97
N PRO A 11 -3.26 2.12 -17.18
CA PRO A 11 -3.97 0.86 -17.32
C PRO A 11 -4.33 0.63 -18.78
N THR A 12 -3.84 -0.49 -19.33
CA THR A 12 -3.96 -0.76 -20.76
C THR A 12 -5.33 -1.34 -21.09
N THR A 13 -5.96 -1.96 -20.08
CA THR A 13 -7.27 -2.61 -20.13
C THR A 13 -8.19 -2.13 -19.00
N ALA A 14 -9.50 -2.35 -19.14
CA ALA A 14 -10.46 -2.13 -18.05
C ALA A 14 -10.21 -3.06 -16.85
N THR A 15 -9.62 -4.24 -17.08
CA THR A 15 -9.18 -5.14 -16.01
C THR A 15 -8.09 -4.48 -15.17
N ASP A 16 -7.05 -3.93 -15.79
CA ASP A 16 -5.97 -3.23 -15.07
C ASP A 16 -6.52 -2.04 -14.27
N GLU A 17 -7.46 -1.29 -14.87
CA GLU A 17 -8.12 -0.16 -14.22
C GLU A 17 -8.93 -0.58 -12.99
N LEU A 18 -9.72 -1.66 -13.10
CA LEU A 18 -10.47 -2.21 -11.97
C LEU A 18 -9.55 -2.67 -10.84
N VAL A 19 -8.50 -3.43 -11.16
CA VAL A 19 -7.52 -3.90 -10.17
C VAL A 19 -6.85 -2.71 -9.48
N GLY A 20 -6.41 -1.72 -10.26
CA GLY A 20 -5.82 -0.49 -9.72
C GLY A 20 -6.77 0.29 -8.81
N LEU A 21 -8.05 0.41 -9.20
CA LEU A 21 -9.08 1.05 -8.39
C LEU A 21 -9.30 0.34 -7.05
N VAL A 22 -9.35 -1.00 -7.05
CA VAL A 22 -9.56 -1.79 -5.83
C VAL A 22 -8.34 -1.73 -4.91
N ILE A 23 -7.12 -1.78 -5.46
CA ILE A 23 -5.88 -1.60 -4.69
C ILE A 23 -5.86 -0.23 -4.01
N LYS A 24 -6.24 0.82 -4.74
CA LYS A 24 -6.24 2.20 -4.22
C LYS A 24 -7.43 2.50 -3.31
N GLY A 25 -8.49 1.70 -3.38
CA GLY A 25 -9.78 1.92 -2.70
C GLY A 25 -10.61 3.04 -3.32
N MET A 26 -10.00 4.00 -4.01
CA MET A 26 -10.67 5.09 -4.70
C MET A 26 -9.80 5.70 -5.80
N TYR A 27 -10.45 6.35 -6.76
CA TYR A 27 -9.82 7.21 -7.74
C TYR A 27 -10.44 8.61 -7.69
N ARG A 28 -9.59 9.65 -7.78
CA ARG A 28 -10.03 11.05 -7.88
C ARG A 28 -9.44 11.66 -9.13
N GLY A 29 -10.28 12.04 -10.08
CA GLY A 29 -9.83 12.61 -11.34
C GLY A 29 -10.84 12.44 -12.47
N PRO A 30 -10.50 12.87 -13.68
CA PRO A 30 -11.35 12.65 -14.84
C PRO A 30 -11.53 11.15 -15.10
N VAL A 31 -12.75 10.71 -15.39
CA VAL A 31 -13.04 9.34 -15.80
C VAL A 31 -12.51 9.14 -17.21
N ASN A 32 -11.46 8.33 -17.33
CA ASN A 32 -10.92 7.92 -18.63
C ASN A 32 -11.82 6.83 -19.26
N PRO A 33 -11.63 6.47 -20.55
CA PRO A 33 -12.46 5.45 -21.20
C PRO A 33 -12.46 4.07 -20.51
N ARG A 34 -11.32 3.63 -19.95
CA ARG A 34 -11.21 2.36 -19.23
C ARG A 34 -11.99 2.39 -17.92
N MET A 35 -11.89 3.47 -17.16
CA MET A 35 -12.69 3.67 -15.95
C MET A 35 -14.19 3.71 -16.28
N GLN A 36 -14.57 4.29 -17.43
CA GLN A 36 -15.96 4.27 -17.88
C GLN A 36 -16.44 2.85 -18.20
N GLU A 37 -15.60 1.99 -18.79
CA GLU A 37 -15.91 0.57 -18.99
C GLU A 37 -16.14 -0.15 -17.65
N VAL A 38 -15.30 0.09 -16.64
CA VAL A 38 -15.44 -0.47 -15.29
C VAL A 38 -16.75 -0.03 -14.63
N ILE A 39 -17.12 1.24 -14.77
CA ILE A 39 -18.40 1.78 -14.26
C ILE A 39 -19.58 1.15 -14.99
N ASN A 40 -19.54 1.07 -16.32
CA ASN A 40 -20.63 0.49 -17.13
C ASN A 40 -20.86 -0.98 -16.82
N ALA A 41 -19.81 -1.72 -16.44
CA ALA A 41 -19.90 -3.11 -16.00
C ALA A 41 -20.46 -3.26 -14.56
N GLY A 42 -20.73 -2.17 -13.84
CA GLY A 42 -21.23 -2.20 -12.45
C GLY A 42 -20.15 -2.51 -11.41
N HIS A 43 -18.88 -2.54 -11.79
CA HIS A 43 -17.75 -2.79 -10.88
C HIS A 43 -17.29 -1.54 -10.13
N ALA A 44 -17.68 -0.35 -10.59
CA ALA A 44 -17.39 0.91 -9.92
C ALA A 44 -18.58 1.87 -9.96
N VAL A 45 -18.59 2.85 -9.06
CA VAL A 45 -19.57 3.93 -9.02
C VAL A 45 -18.86 5.28 -8.95
N ALA A 46 -19.28 6.23 -9.80
CA ALA A 46 -18.83 7.60 -9.74
C ALA A 46 -19.74 8.45 -8.83
N LYS A 47 -19.16 9.24 -7.94
CA LYS A 47 -19.84 10.19 -7.07
C LYS A 47 -19.08 11.52 -7.06
N GLY A 48 -19.52 12.45 -7.90
CA GLY A 48 -18.81 13.71 -8.12
C GLY A 48 -17.41 13.45 -8.72
N PRO A 49 -16.31 13.99 -8.15
CA PRO A 49 -14.96 13.77 -8.66
C PRO A 49 -14.34 12.43 -8.24
N MET A 50 -15.08 11.60 -7.51
CA MET A 50 -14.60 10.34 -6.93
C MET A 50 -15.18 9.15 -7.69
N VAL A 51 -14.37 8.12 -7.90
CA VAL A 51 -14.81 6.78 -8.30
C VAL A 51 -14.42 5.79 -7.21
N MET A 52 -15.36 4.93 -6.82
CA MET A 52 -15.19 3.90 -5.79
C MET A 52 -15.51 2.53 -6.38
N PRO A 53 -14.81 1.45 -5.99
CA PRO A 53 -15.20 0.11 -6.38
C PRO A 53 -16.51 -0.29 -5.69
N THR A 54 -17.36 -1.05 -6.38
CA THR A 54 -18.53 -1.70 -5.78
C THR A 54 -18.13 -3.03 -5.13
N PRO A 55 -18.97 -3.65 -4.28
CA PRO A 55 -18.70 -4.99 -3.79
C PRO A 55 -18.46 -6.01 -4.91
N ALA A 56 -19.20 -5.89 -6.03
CA ALA A 56 -19.00 -6.73 -7.21
C ALA A 56 -17.65 -6.47 -7.88
N GLY A 57 -17.19 -5.22 -7.95
CA GLY A 57 -15.86 -4.88 -8.46
C GLY A 57 -14.74 -5.40 -7.56
N ILE A 58 -14.89 -5.31 -6.24
CA ILE A 58 -13.92 -5.85 -5.29
C ILE A 58 -13.78 -7.37 -5.47
N ALA A 59 -14.91 -8.08 -5.54
CA ALA A 59 -14.92 -9.53 -5.76
C ALA A 59 -14.28 -9.93 -7.10
N GLU A 60 -14.61 -9.20 -8.17
CA GLU A 60 -14.06 -9.50 -9.51
C GLU A 60 -12.56 -9.19 -9.59
N ALA A 61 -12.11 -8.05 -9.06
CA ALA A 61 -10.68 -7.73 -9.00
C ALA A 61 -9.88 -8.79 -8.23
N GLY A 62 -10.41 -9.24 -7.08
CA GLY A 62 -9.81 -10.32 -6.30
C GLY A 62 -9.73 -11.62 -7.10
N ARG A 63 -10.80 -12.00 -7.80
CA ARG A 63 -10.81 -13.19 -8.66
C ARG A 63 -9.79 -13.10 -9.80
N LEU A 64 -9.60 -11.92 -10.39
CA LEU A 64 -8.70 -11.69 -11.52
C LEU A 64 -7.22 -11.84 -11.15
N VAL A 65 -6.83 -11.45 -9.92
CA VAL A 65 -5.42 -11.46 -9.50
C VAL A 65 -5.05 -12.62 -8.58
N ARG A 66 -6.02 -13.38 -8.06
CA ARG A 66 -5.76 -14.45 -7.09
C ARG A 66 -4.79 -15.48 -7.66
N LEU A 67 -3.72 -15.75 -6.92
CA LEU A 67 -2.74 -16.77 -7.25
C LEU A 67 -3.36 -18.17 -7.11
N PRO A 68 -2.94 -19.16 -7.92
CA PRO A 68 -3.41 -20.53 -7.78
C PRO A 68 -3.04 -21.12 -6.41
N GLU A 69 -4.04 -21.71 -5.76
CA GLU A 69 -3.89 -22.34 -4.45
C GLU A 69 -2.87 -23.49 -4.51
N GLY A 70 -1.93 -23.50 -3.57
CA GLY A 70 -0.84 -24.47 -3.47
C GLY A 70 0.31 -24.26 -4.47
N GLY A 71 0.30 -23.17 -5.25
CA GLY A 71 1.36 -22.86 -6.20
C GLY A 71 2.59 -22.20 -5.56
N ASP A 72 3.75 -22.34 -6.21
CA ASP A 72 5.02 -21.74 -5.76
C ASP A 72 4.93 -20.21 -5.58
N GLN A 73 4.15 -19.54 -6.44
CA GLN A 73 3.93 -18.09 -6.34
C GLN A 73 3.12 -17.72 -5.10
N GLU A 74 2.06 -18.48 -4.79
CA GLU A 74 1.24 -18.26 -3.60
C GLU A 74 2.08 -18.47 -2.33
N GLN A 75 2.88 -19.54 -2.28
CA GLN A 75 3.78 -19.80 -1.16
C GLN A 75 4.79 -18.67 -0.98
N ALA A 76 5.41 -18.19 -2.07
CA ALA A 76 6.33 -17.05 -2.02
C ALA A 76 5.65 -15.76 -1.54
N MET A 77 4.39 -15.52 -1.89
CA MET A 77 3.64 -14.36 -1.40
C MET A 77 3.23 -14.51 0.06
N MET A 78 2.91 -15.73 0.52
CA MET A 78 2.65 -15.99 1.92
C MET A 78 3.91 -15.76 2.77
N ASP A 79 5.08 -16.20 2.29
CA ASP A 79 6.36 -15.94 2.95
C ASP A 79 6.71 -14.45 2.97
N PHE A 80 6.39 -13.72 1.89
CA PHE A 80 6.46 -12.27 1.87
C PHE A 80 5.55 -11.66 2.94
N LEU A 81 4.28 -12.05 3.02
CA LEU A 81 3.31 -11.50 3.96
C LEU A 81 3.77 -11.73 5.42
N ARG A 82 4.20 -12.95 5.77
CA ARG A 82 4.73 -13.26 7.10
C ARG A 82 5.93 -12.39 7.48
N ALA A 83 6.82 -12.11 6.53
CA ALA A 83 7.96 -11.22 6.76
C ALA A 83 7.56 -9.74 6.80
N PHE A 84 6.52 -9.36 6.05
CA PHE A 84 6.04 -7.99 5.94
C PHE A 84 5.27 -7.53 7.19
N LEU A 85 4.44 -8.38 7.80
CA LEU A 85 3.54 -8.00 8.89
C LEU A 85 4.24 -7.40 10.13
N PRO A 86 5.36 -7.95 10.64
CA PRO A 86 6.11 -7.27 11.71
C PRO A 86 6.67 -5.89 11.30
N VAL A 87 7.02 -5.70 10.02
CA VAL A 87 7.45 -4.40 9.49
C VAL A 87 6.27 -3.43 9.36
N ASN A 88 5.10 -3.94 8.96
CA ASN A 88 3.85 -3.20 8.89
C ASN A 88 3.48 -2.58 10.23
N ARG A 89 3.59 -3.36 11.32
CA ARG A 89 3.36 -2.85 12.68
C ARG A 89 4.31 -1.72 13.06
N ARG A 90 5.62 -1.90 12.82
CA ARG A 90 6.62 -0.84 13.05
C ARG A 90 6.33 0.43 12.26
N LEU A 91 5.88 0.32 11.00
CA LEU A 91 5.50 1.50 10.22
C LEU A 91 4.26 2.19 10.81
N ARG A 92 3.25 1.45 11.27
CA ARG A 92 2.07 2.06 11.90
C ARG A 92 2.43 2.81 13.18
N GLU A 93 3.30 2.23 14.01
CA GLU A 93 3.84 2.87 15.20
C GLU A 93 4.65 4.13 14.85
N LEU A 94 5.50 4.05 13.83
CA LEU A 94 6.26 5.19 13.32
C LEU A 94 5.36 6.32 12.81
N CYS A 95 4.34 6.00 12.02
CA CYS A 95 3.36 6.99 11.54
C CYS A 95 2.61 7.65 12.69
N THR A 96 2.28 6.88 13.73
CA THR A 96 1.65 7.41 14.96
C THR A 96 2.59 8.36 15.69
N ALA A 97 3.88 7.99 15.87
CA ALA A 97 4.89 8.84 16.48
C ALA A 97 5.18 10.12 15.66
N TRP A 98 5.10 10.02 14.33
CA TRP A 98 5.24 11.19 13.46
C TRP A 98 4.10 12.19 13.64
N GLN A 99 2.86 11.70 13.85
CA GLN A 99 1.67 12.54 14.02
C GLN A 99 1.47 13.03 15.45
N CYS A 100 1.78 12.19 16.44
CA CYS A 100 1.49 12.41 17.85
C CYS A 100 2.69 12.11 18.74
N ARG A 101 2.94 12.98 19.72
CA ARG A 101 3.95 12.79 20.76
C ARG A 101 3.49 11.74 21.79
N PRO A 102 4.41 11.18 22.61
CA PRO A 102 4.06 10.18 23.62
C PRO A 102 3.02 10.65 24.66
N ASP A 103 2.89 11.97 24.86
CA ASP A 103 1.88 12.57 25.74
C ASP A 103 0.50 12.73 25.06
N GLY A 104 0.35 12.32 23.80
CA GLY A 104 -0.87 12.41 23.00
C GLY A 104 -1.09 13.76 22.32
N SER A 105 -0.21 14.73 22.51
CA SER A 105 -0.25 15.99 21.77
C SER A 105 0.17 15.78 20.30
N ALA A 106 -0.27 16.67 19.40
CA ALA A 106 0.19 16.63 18.01
C ALA A 106 1.71 16.93 17.97
N ASN A 107 2.44 16.22 17.11
CA ASN A 107 3.81 16.59 16.81
C ASN A 107 3.84 17.89 16.02
N ASP A 108 4.34 18.97 16.62
CA ASP A 108 4.46 20.28 15.97
C ASP A 108 5.76 20.45 15.15
N HIS A 109 6.59 19.40 15.09
CA HIS A 109 7.87 19.36 14.37
C HIS A 109 8.90 20.42 14.80
N SER A 110 8.79 20.94 16.03
CA SER A 110 9.77 21.90 16.58
C SER A 110 11.06 21.24 17.09
N ASP A 111 11.02 19.95 17.44
CA ASP A 111 12.18 19.17 17.87
C ASP A 111 12.78 18.38 16.70
N ALA A 112 13.78 18.97 16.04
CA ALA A 112 14.48 18.37 14.91
C ALA A 112 15.20 17.05 15.25
N GLN A 113 15.61 16.83 16.51
CA GLN A 113 16.26 15.57 16.88
C GLN A 113 15.25 14.43 16.97
N TYR A 114 14.04 14.72 17.43
CA TYR A 114 12.96 13.73 17.42
C TYR A 114 12.57 13.33 16.01
N ASP A 115 12.39 14.30 15.13
CA ASP A 115 12.05 14.05 13.73
C ASP A 115 13.15 13.29 12.99
N ALA A 116 14.43 13.60 13.25
CA ALA A 116 15.56 12.85 12.72
C ALA A 116 15.56 11.37 13.17
N ARG A 117 15.25 11.09 14.44
CA ARG A 117 15.13 9.69 14.92
C ARG A 117 14.00 8.93 14.23
N ILE A 118 12.87 9.59 13.95
CA ILE A 118 11.79 8.97 13.18
C ILE A 118 12.25 8.68 11.75
N ARG A 119 12.98 9.62 11.13
CA ARG A 119 13.54 9.41 9.78
C ARG A 119 14.52 8.24 9.72
N ASP A 120 15.38 8.08 10.73
CA ASP A 120 16.30 6.93 10.81
C ASP A 120 15.52 5.60 10.89
N GLN A 121 14.48 5.53 11.72
CA GLN A 121 13.61 4.34 11.80
C GLN A 121 12.87 4.06 10.49
N LEU A 122 12.47 5.11 9.76
CA LEU A 122 11.86 4.96 8.44
C LEU A 122 12.85 4.40 7.41
N ASP A 123 14.13 4.74 7.52
CA ASP A 123 15.20 4.21 6.66
C ASP A 123 15.34 2.69 6.81
N ASP A 124 15.34 2.22 8.05
CA ASP A 124 15.42 0.80 8.38
C ASP A 124 14.23 0.04 7.81
N ILE A 125 13.00 0.55 8.02
CA ILE A 125 11.77 -0.01 7.46
C ILE A 125 11.83 -0.02 5.93
N HIS A 126 12.26 1.08 5.30
CA HIS A 126 12.36 1.18 3.85
C HIS A 126 13.37 0.19 3.27
N THR A 127 14.52 0.05 3.92
CA THR A 127 15.57 -0.91 3.55
C THR A 127 15.05 -2.35 3.64
N GLU A 128 14.33 -2.67 4.72
CA GLU A 128 13.76 -4.00 4.90
C GLU A 128 12.70 -4.31 3.84
N VAL A 129 11.68 -3.46 3.66
CA VAL A 129 10.61 -3.71 2.68
C VAL A 129 11.16 -3.78 1.26
N SER A 130 12.15 -2.95 0.92
CA SER A 130 12.82 -2.98 -0.38
C SER A 130 13.53 -4.31 -0.64
N LYS A 131 14.15 -4.92 0.38
CA LYS A 131 14.73 -6.26 0.29
C LYS A 131 13.64 -7.33 0.14
N LEU A 132 12.53 -7.23 0.87
CA LEU A 132 11.39 -8.14 0.73
C LEU A 132 10.85 -8.12 -0.71
N LEU A 133 10.55 -6.93 -1.23
CA LEU A 133 10.01 -6.70 -2.58
C LEU A 133 10.94 -7.20 -3.68
N ARG A 134 12.25 -6.97 -3.54
CA ARG A 134 13.24 -7.48 -4.50
C ARG A 134 13.28 -9.00 -4.54
N ARG A 135 13.12 -9.69 -3.40
CA ARG A 135 13.09 -11.16 -3.35
C ARG A 135 11.80 -11.71 -3.95
N SER A 136 10.65 -11.08 -3.67
CA SER A 136 9.35 -11.49 -4.19
C SER A 136 9.16 -11.15 -5.68
N GLY A 137 9.90 -10.20 -6.23
CA GLY A 137 9.76 -9.75 -7.63
C GLY A 137 9.98 -10.82 -8.71
N LYS A 138 10.56 -11.98 -8.39
CA LYS A 138 10.57 -13.14 -9.32
C LYS A 138 9.21 -13.85 -9.39
N ALA A 139 8.50 -13.92 -8.27
CA ALA A 139 7.22 -14.60 -8.15
C ALA A 139 6.04 -13.66 -8.45
N ALA A 140 6.16 -12.38 -8.09
CA ALA A 140 5.16 -11.34 -8.33
C ALA A 140 5.84 -10.03 -8.79
N PRO A 141 6.25 -9.93 -10.08
CA PRO A 141 6.89 -8.74 -10.63
C PRO A 141 6.09 -7.45 -10.44
N GLU A 142 4.76 -7.54 -10.40
CA GLU A 142 3.82 -6.45 -10.20
C GLU A 142 3.98 -5.73 -8.85
N LEU A 143 4.57 -6.38 -7.84
CA LEU A 143 4.87 -5.73 -6.56
C LEU A 143 6.07 -4.77 -6.63
N LEU A 144 6.90 -4.86 -7.66
CA LEU A 144 8.05 -3.96 -7.82
C LEU A 144 7.62 -2.51 -8.11
N ASP A 145 6.42 -2.29 -8.66
CA ASP A 145 5.84 -0.96 -8.84
C ASP A 145 5.71 -0.22 -7.49
N HIS A 146 5.25 -0.94 -6.46
CA HIS A 146 5.13 -0.39 -5.10
C HIS A 146 6.47 0.00 -4.51
N ARG A 147 7.54 -0.76 -4.79
CA ARG A 147 8.91 -0.43 -4.35
C ARG A 147 9.34 0.93 -4.91
N ASP A 148 9.12 1.14 -6.20
CA ASP A 148 9.53 2.39 -6.86
C ASP A 148 8.68 3.58 -6.38
N ARG A 149 7.38 3.38 -6.13
CA ARG A 149 6.51 4.38 -5.52
C ARG A 149 6.93 4.73 -4.09
N LEU A 150 7.27 3.75 -3.26
CA LEU A 150 7.76 3.97 -1.89
C LEU A 150 9.05 4.79 -1.89
N ARG A 151 9.98 4.49 -2.81
CA ARG A 151 11.21 5.26 -2.98
C ARG A 151 10.92 6.73 -3.31
N VAL A 152 10.04 6.99 -4.27
CA VAL A 152 9.71 8.38 -4.66
C VAL A 152 8.96 9.11 -3.54
N ALA A 153 8.09 8.43 -2.80
CA ALA A 153 7.45 9.01 -1.63
C ALA A 153 8.48 9.37 -0.54
N LEU A 154 9.50 8.52 -0.32
CA LEU A 154 10.60 8.79 0.60
C LEU A 154 11.48 9.97 0.13
N GLU A 155 11.81 10.03 -1.15
CA GLU A 155 12.57 11.16 -1.73
C GLU A 155 11.84 12.50 -1.51
N ARG A 156 10.52 12.54 -1.70
CA ARG A 156 9.72 13.74 -1.41
C ARG A 156 9.74 14.12 0.06
N PHE A 157 9.67 13.13 0.94
CA PHE A 157 9.79 13.36 2.39
C PHE A 157 11.13 14.00 2.73
N ASP A 158 12.21 13.48 2.15
CA ASP A 158 13.58 13.99 2.33
C ASP A 158 13.76 15.41 1.75
N ASP A 159 13.03 15.74 0.67
CA ASP A 159 12.99 17.08 0.08
C ASP A 159 12.11 18.09 0.86
N GLY A 160 11.58 17.70 2.02
CA GLY A 160 10.86 18.58 2.95
C GLY A 160 9.33 18.58 2.82
N ASP A 161 8.76 17.73 1.97
CA ASP A 161 7.31 17.48 1.96
C ASP A 161 6.93 16.56 3.12
N THR A 162 6.92 17.08 4.34
CA THR A 162 6.64 16.31 5.57
C THR A 162 5.26 15.66 5.59
N ALA A 163 4.31 16.20 4.84
CA ALA A 163 2.98 15.63 4.67
C ALA A 163 3.03 14.31 3.88
N SER A 164 4.06 14.07 3.07
CA SER A 164 4.19 12.86 2.25
C SER A 164 4.35 11.58 3.07
N LEU A 165 4.71 11.64 4.37
CA LEU A 165 4.83 10.42 5.18
C LEU A 165 3.46 9.83 5.52
N THR A 166 2.51 10.66 5.99
CA THR A 166 1.24 10.17 6.57
C THR A 166 -0.03 10.73 5.92
N SER A 167 0.06 11.69 5.01
CA SER A 167 -1.13 12.30 4.39
C SER A 167 -1.90 11.28 3.53
N PRO A 168 -3.18 11.00 3.83
CA PRO A 168 -4.01 10.12 3.03
C PRO A 168 -4.49 10.78 1.73
N LEU A 169 -4.24 12.08 1.56
CA LEU A 169 -4.68 12.87 0.40
C LEU A 169 -3.64 12.88 -0.73
N THR A 170 -2.47 12.31 -0.49
CA THR A 170 -1.40 12.21 -1.47
C THR A 170 -0.96 10.76 -1.60
N ASP A 171 -0.29 10.45 -2.71
CA ASP A 171 0.48 9.21 -2.88
C ASP A 171 1.75 9.25 -2.00
N GLY A 172 1.54 9.47 -0.71
CA GLY A 172 2.56 9.48 0.32
C GLY A 172 2.98 8.07 0.71
N TYR A 173 4.02 7.98 1.52
CA TYR A 173 4.67 6.73 1.89
C TYR A 173 3.66 5.76 2.54
N HIS A 174 2.90 6.20 3.54
CA HIS A 174 1.87 5.39 4.17
C HIS A 174 0.75 4.97 3.19
N THR A 175 0.33 5.85 2.28
CA THR A 175 -0.69 5.54 1.28
C THR A 175 -0.23 4.42 0.33
N VAL A 176 0.99 4.55 -0.21
CA VAL A 176 1.58 3.52 -1.07
C VAL A 176 1.79 2.22 -0.31
N TRP A 177 2.16 2.28 0.98
CA TRP A 177 2.29 1.10 1.83
C TRP A 177 0.96 0.34 1.98
N MET A 178 -0.15 1.06 2.17
CA MET A 178 -1.48 0.44 2.23
C MET A 178 -1.87 -0.21 0.90
N TRP A 179 -1.49 0.38 -0.22
CA TRP A 179 -1.70 -0.23 -1.54
C TRP A 179 -0.90 -1.51 -1.74
N LEU A 180 0.37 -1.51 -1.32
CA LEU A 180 1.19 -2.72 -1.31
C LEU A 180 0.52 -3.83 -0.49
N HIS A 181 0.11 -3.53 0.74
CA HIS A 181 -0.53 -4.51 1.60
C HIS A 181 -1.83 -5.04 1.00
N GLN A 182 -2.70 -4.15 0.50
CA GLN A 182 -3.93 -4.53 -0.17
C GLN A 182 -3.67 -5.42 -1.40
N HIS A 183 -2.65 -5.11 -2.20
CA HIS A 183 -2.30 -5.91 -3.37
C HIS A 183 -1.90 -7.34 -2.98
N VAL A 184 -1.08 -7.49 -1.95
CA VAL A 184 -0.67 -8.81 -1.43
C VAL A 184 -1.86 -9.62 -0.92
N LEU A 185 -2.80 -8.99 -0.19
CA LEU A 185 -4.01 -9.67 0.28
C LEU A 185 -4.89 -10.14 -0.88
N MET A 186 -5.00 -9.35 -1.95
CA MET A 186 -5.75 -9.75 -3.14
C MET A 186 -5.08 -10.94 -3.86
N LEU A 187 -3.75 -10.93 -4.01
CA LEU A 187 -2.99 -12.05 -4.59
C LEU A 187 -3.22 -13.35 -3.81
N LEU A 188 -3.24 -13.28 -2.48
CA LEU A 188 -3.43 -14.44 -1.59
C LEU A 188 -4.91 -14.79 -1.36
N GLY A 189 -5.85 -13.94 -1.77
CA GLY A 189 -7.27 -14.09 -1.45
C GLY A 189 -7.59 -14.04 0.04
N LEU A 190 -6.80 -13.31 0.83
CA LEU A 190 -6.97 -13.19 2.28
C LEU A 190 -7.92 -12.05 2.66
N THR A 191 -8.72 -12.30 3.69
CA THR A 191 -9.55 -11.27 4.33
C THR A 191 -8.74 -10.45 5.33
N ARG A 192 -9.22 -9.24 5.66
CA ARG A 192 -8.62 -8.41 6.71
C ARG A 192 -8.57 -9.11 8.08
N ALA A 193 -9.60 -9.89 8.42
CA ALA A 193 -9.62 -10.64 9.67
C ALA A 193 -8.53 -11.74 9.72
N GLN A 194 -8.25 -12.42 8.60
CA GLN A 194 -7.17 -13.41 8.54
C GLN A 194 -5.78 -12.75 8.62
N ASP A 195 -5.62 -11.62 7.95
CA ASP A 195 -4.40 -10.80 7.98
C ASP A 195 -4.09 -10.30 9.41
N GLU A 196 -5.08 -9.73 10.09
CA GLU A 196 -4.98 -9.29 11.50
C GLU A 196 -4.63 -10.46 12.43
N ALA A 197 -5.30 -11.60 12.29
CA ALA A 197 -5.02 -12.78 13.11
C ALA A 197 -3.58 -13.29 12.92
N LEU A 198 -3.08 -13.30 11.67
CA LEU A 198 -1.71 -13.70 11.36
C LEU A 198 -0.69 -12.70 11.92
N GLU A 199 -0.96 -11.40 11.84
CA GLU A 199 -0.07 -10.39 12.41
C GLU A 199 0.07 -10.55 13.93
N GLU A 200 -1.05 -10.76 14.62
CA GLU A 200 -1.04 -10.97 16.07
C GLU A 200 -0.32 -12.26 16.48
N GLU A 201 -0.49 -13.35 15.73
CA GLU A 201 0.25 -14.60 15.93
C GLU A 201 1.78 -14.38 15.85
N LEU A 202 2.23 -13.68 14.80
CA LEU A 202 3.66 -13.44 14.56
C LEU A 202 4.28 -12.51 15.61
N VAL A 203 3.53 -11.49 16.04
CA VAL A 203 3.99 -10.55 17.08
C VAL A 203 4.06 -11.23 18.44
N ALA A 204 3.07 -12.05 18.80
CA ALA A 204 3.08 -12.81 20.04
C ALA A 204 4.21 -13.86 20.06
N GLY A 205 4.45 -14.54 18.93
CA GLY A 205 5.52 -15.53 18.79
C GLY A 205 6.93 -14.94 18.83
N ALA A 206 7.12 -13.66 18.46
CA ALA A 206 8.40 -12.97 18.58
C ALA A 206 8.72 -12.48 20.02
N ALA A 207 7.72 -12.45 20.90
CA ALA A 207 7.86 -12.01 22.29
C ALA A 207 8.12 -13.15 23.29
N GLY A 208 8.08 -14.42 22.85
CA GLY A 208 8.34 -15.62 23.66
C GLY A 208 9.66 -16.29 23.31
#